data_AF-A0A6J5EFV2-F1
#
_entry.id   AF-A0A6J5EFV2-F1
#
_cell.length_a   1.000
_cell.length_b   1.000
_cell.length_c   1.000
_cell.angle_alpha   90.00
_cell.angle_beta   90.00
_cell.angle_gamma   90.00
#
_symmetry.space_group_name_H-M   'P 1'
#
loop_
_entity.id
_entity.type
_entity.pdbx_description
1 polymer ?
#
loop_
_entity_poly.entity_id
_entity_poly.type
_entity_poly.pdbx_seq_one_letter_code
_entity_poly.pdbx_strand_id
1 'polypeptide(L)'
;MTDIAWPDGFHVATTYDSYRRPVQILENGTVSLAKYSYDPLNRRTQVDLGNGTRTEFAYDGQGGLSTLNHRFTSSTEDWLATFTRNQLGEIRQAGVTNSRYAWNPVAASTAYTANALNQYTVVAGRSATYDLNGNLTGDGVWTYGYDLDNRLKTASRAGTTATLAYDPEGRLVKTAVNGVDTSLLYDGQNLAAEYGSAGTLTRRYVFGPGVDAPLVQYEGAGTTSKSWLYANQQGSVVAVANSTGATTGGVGYGPFGETDGTLPTRFGYTGQQYLAPLGLYHYKARMYSPTMGRFLQTDPVGYRDDLNWYAYVGNNPVNFSDPTGLDSVLAGFANARAFTYTPGYVGPGVQVAALPLLPLAVFGLVVNEIANSDVPLIGGGLVKGLGAAADAAAPLIKAGSAGGATAGKVFPQAVKDAANVENPLKVCVYCGREGVATQVDHAIPKARGGNATLDNAQLACPHCNASKGARDFPANPPPDYFGKWPPSHWGN
;
A
#
# COMPACT_ATOMS: atom_id res chain seq x y z
N MET A 1 5.38 18.09 2.08
CA MET A 1 4.74 18.91 3.12
C MET A 1 5.76 19.12 4.21
N THR A 2 6.11 20.35 4.57
CA THR A 2 7.18 20.64 5.55
C THR A 2 6.64 21.04 6.92
N ASP A 3 5.36 21.40 7.00
CA ASP A 3 4.68 21.78 8.23
C ASP A 3 3.18 21.43 8.13
N ILE A 4 2.59 21.00 9.24
CA ILE A 4 1.16 20.71 9.40
C ILE A 4 0.69 21.47 10.63
N ALA A 5 -0.36 22.28 10.50
CA ALA A 5 -0.93 23.06 11.59
C ALA A 5 -2.33 22.56 11.97
N TRP A 6 -2.60 22.54 13.28
CA TRP A 6 -3.90 22.28 13.86
C TRP A 6 -4.67 23.59 14.06
N PRO A 7 -6.01 23.55 14.17
CA PRO A 7 -6.82 24.76 14.32
C PRO A 7 -6.48 25.64 15.53
N ASP A 8 -5.87 25.07 16.57
CA ASP A 8 -5.48 25.77 17.79
C ASP A 8 -4.06 26.35 17.77
N GLY A 9 -3.39 26.32 16.62
CA GLY A 9 -2.06 26.90 16.42
C GLY A 9 -0.89 25.97 16.77
N PHE A 10 -1.16 24.78 17.32
CA PHE A 10 -0.15 23.72 17.39
C PHE A 10 0.25 23.32 15.97
N HIS A 11 1.53 23.08 15.73
CA HIS A 11 1.99 22.62 14.42
C HIS A 11 3.17 21.65 14.53
N VAL A 12 3.41 20.89 13.45
CA VAL A 12 4.48 19.91 13.36
C VAL A 12 5.29 20.14 12.11
N ALA A 13 6.56 20.54 12.30
CA ALA A 13 7.50 20.69 11.21
C ALA A 13 8.22 19.37 10.93
N THR A 14 8.43 19.06 9.66
CA THR A 14 9.25 17.92 9.21
C THR A 14 10.44 18.43 8.41
N THR A 15 11.64 18.05 8.83
CA THR A 15 12.87 18.33 8.07
C THR A 15 13.25 17.14 7.19
N TYR A 16 13.99 17.41 6.12
CA TYR A 16 14.32 16.42 5.11
C TYR A 16 15.82 16.45 4.78
N ASP A 17 16.38 15.31 4.39
CA ASP A 17 17.72 15.25 3.81
C ASP A 17 17.73 15.60 2.31
N SER A 18 18.91 15.55 1.69
CA SER A 18 19.11 15.80 0.25
C SER A 18 18.38 14.80 -0.65
N TYR A 19 17.98 13.64 -0.13
CA TYR A 19 17.18 12.62 -0.83
C TYR A 19 15.68 12.78 -0.57
N ARG A 20 15.27 13.89 0.07
CA ARG A 20 13.88 14.18 0.47
C ARG A 20 13.28 13.13 1.41
N ARG A 21 14.11 12.49 2.22
CA ARG A 21 13.66 11.57 3.27
C ARG A 21 13.43 12.36 4.56
N PRO A 22 12.33 12.12 5.30
CA PRO A 22 12.10 12.75 6.60
C PRO A 22 13.24 12.45 7.57
N VAL A 23 13.91 13.48 8.10
CA VAL A 23 15.02 13.32 9.05
C VAL A 23 14.57 13.61 10.47
N GLN A 24 13.69 14.60 10.66
CA GLN A 24 13.24 14.99 11.99
C GLN A 24 11.81 15.49 11.95
N ILE A 25 11.05 15.13 12.97
CA ILE A 25 9.70 15.64 13.25
C ILE A 25 9.80 16.51 14.52
N LEU A 26 9.29 17.74 14.43
CA LEU A 26 9.42 18.78 15.44
C LEU A 26 8.05 19.31 15.87
N GLU A 27 7.72 19.16 17.16
CA GLU A 27 6.61 19.85 17.81
C GLU A 27 6.90 21.36 17.82
N ASN A 28 5.95 22.13 17.27
CA ASN A 28 6.02 23.59 17.14
C ASN A 28 7.37 24.07 16.60
N GLY A 29 7.91 23.34 15.61
CA GLY A 29 9.17 23.66 14.93
C GLY A 29 10.43 23.55 15.78
N THR A 30 10.34 23.15 17.05
CA THR A 30 11.46 23.29 18.01
C THR A 30 11.73 22.03 18.83
N VAL A 31 10.71 21.36 19.34
CA VAL A 31 10.86 20.18 20.22
C VAL A 31 10.91 18.91 19.38
N SER A 32 12.01 18.17 19.44
CA SER A 32 12.18 16.92 18.67
C SER A 32 11.21 15.83 19.14
N LEU A 33 10.32 15.38 18.26
CA LEU A 33 9.45 14.22 18.50
C LEU A 33 10.07 12.92 18.02
N ALA A 34 10.74 12.94 16.87
CA ALA A 34 11.48 11.80 16.33
C ALA A 34 12.60 12.26 15.38
N LYS A 35 13.69 11.50 15.34
CA LYS A 35 14.78 11.60 14.35
C LYS A 35 14.96 10.27 13.65
N TYR A 36 15.14 10.29 12.34
CA TYR A 36 15.22 9.10 11.50
C TYR A 36 16.61 8.95 10.89
N SER A 37 17.16 7.75 11.01
CA SER A 37 18.40 7.33 10.36
C SER A 37 18.09 6.30 9.28
N TYR A 38 18.87 6.33 8.20
CA TYR A 38 18.68 5.47 7.04
C TYR A 38 19.99 4.84 6.59
N ASP A 39 19.89 3.65 5.99
CA ASP A 39 21.00 3.05 5.25
C ASP A 39 21.10 3.60 3.80
N PRO A 40 22.16 3.22 3.05
CA PRO A 40 22.31 3.61 1.64
C PRO A 40 21.20 3.09 0.71
N LEU A 41 20.40 2.11 1.14
CA LEU A 41 19.27 1.55 0.38
C LEU A 41 17.94 2.25 0.71
N ASN A 42 17.99 3.39 1.42
CA ASN A 42 16.81 4.15 1.80
C ASN A 42 15.86 3.38 2.72
N ARG A 43 16.41 2.54 3.60
CA ARG A 43 15.65 1.84 4.63
C ARG A 43 15.97 2.43 5.99
N ARG A 44 14.96 2.56 6.85
CA ARG A 44 15.14 3.06 8.22
C ARG A 44 16.05 2.12 9.00
N THR A 45 17.09 2.63 9.64
CA THR A 45 17.96 1.84 10.54
C THR A 45 17.69 2.16 12.00
N GLN A 46 17.27 3.39 12.29
CA GLN A 46 17.00 3.84 13.65
C GLN A 46 15.99 4.99 13.67
N VAL A 47 15.19 5.04 14.74
CA VAL A 47 14.35 6.18 15.09
C VAL A 47 14.63 6.55 16.54
N ASP A 48 15.26 7.71 16.76
CA ASP A 48 15.44 8.27 18.10
C ASP A 48 14.22 9.11 18.46
N LEU A 49 13.54 8.78 19.56
CA LEU A 49 12.30 9.41 19.97
C LEU A 49 12.55 10.51 21.01
N GLY A 50 11.68 11.51 20.99
CA GLY A 50 11.77 12.68 21.88
C GLY A 50 11.68 12.40 23.38
N ASN A 51 11.29 11.19 23.76
CA ASN A 51 11.24 10.71 25.15
C ASN A 51 12.50 9.96 25.61
N GLY A 52 13.59 9.98 24.83
CA GLY A 52 14.85 9.33 25.18
C GLY A 52 14.91 7.82 24.89
N THR A 53 13.87 7.27 24.26
CA THR A 53 13.84 5.88 23.76
C THR A 53 14.25 5.83 22.28
N ARG A 54 14.45 4.62 21.73
CA ARG A 54 14.71 4.47 20.29
C ARG A 54 14.13 3.17 19.72
N THR A 55 13.89 3.17 18.41
CA THR A 55 13.57 1.97 17.65
C THR A 55 14.71 1.65 16.69
N GLU A 56 15.19 0.41 16.68
CA GLU A 56 16.30 -0.07 15.85
C GLU A 56 15.78 -1.10 14.85
N PHE A 57 16.25 -1.02 13.61
CA PHE A 57 15.88 -1.91 12.51
C PHE A 57 17.14 -2.58 11.96
N ALA A 58 17.12 -3.90 11.82
CA ALA A 58 18.14 -4.62 11.10
C ALA A 58 17.53 -5.38 9.92
N TYR A 59 18.33 -5.53 8.87
CA TYR A 59 17.91 -6.21 7.64
C TYR A 59 18.84 -7.40 7.36
N ASP A 60 18.28 -8.46 6.78
CA ASP A 60 19.06 -9.59 6.27
C ASP A 60 19.74 -9.27 4.93
N GLY A 61 20.58 -10.19 4.46
CA GLY A 61 21.29 -10.06 3.19
C GLY A 61 20.39 -10.08 1.94
N GLN A 62 19.13 -10.48 2.07
CA GLN A 62 18.11 -10.42 1.01
C GLN A 62 17.30 -9.12 1.05
N GLY A 63 17.56 -8.28 2.07
CA GLY A 63 16.99 -6.98 2.23
C GLY A 63 15.72 -6.92 3.10
N GLY A 64 15.26 -8.07 3.61
CA GLY A 64 14.09 -8.18 4.49
C GLY A 64 14.40 -7.71 5.92
N LEU A 65 13.40 -7.18 6.63
CA LEU A 65 13.53 -6.85 8.04
C LEU A 65 13.79 -8.13 8.84
N SER A 66 14.95 -8.22 9.49
CA SER A 66 15.39 -9.37 10.28
C SER A 66 15.19 -9.15 11.78
N THR A 67 15.37 -7.93 12.26
CA THR A 67 15.04 -7.54 13.64
C THR A 67 14.38 -6.16 13.71
N LEU A 68 13.49 -6.01 14.68
CA LEU A 68 12.90 -4.74 15.08
C LEU A 68 12.96 -4.63 16.59
N ASN A 69 13.54 -3.56 17.12
CA ASN A 69 13.82 -3.43 18.53
C ASN A 69 13.40 -2.09 19.08
N HIS A 70 12.47 -2.05 20.03
CA HIS A 70 12.17 -0.86 20.82
C HIS A 70 12.98 -0.90 22.11
N ARG A 71 13.93 0.04 22.21
CA ARG A 71 14.76 0.28 23.39
C ARG A 71 14.10 1.31 24.27
N PHE A 72 13.56 0.88 25.41
CA PHE A 72 12.98 1.77 26.40
C PHE A 72 14.05 2.22 27.41
N THR A 73 13.66 3.08 28.36
CA THR A 73 14.60 3.54 29.41
C THR A 73 14.97 2.44 30.40
N SER A 74 14.14 1.40 30.54
CA SER A 74 14.48 0.16 31.21
C SER A 74 14.63 -0.96 30.19
N SER A 75 15.78 -1.65 30.21
CA SER A 75 16.02 -2.80 29.32
C SER A 75 15.10 -3.99 29.61
N THR A 76 14.46 -4.04 30.79
CA THR A 76 13.43 -5.05 31.11
C THR A 76 12.14 -4.85 30.34
N GLU A 77 11.93 -3.64 29.83
CA GLU A 77 10.75 -3.27 29.05
C GLU A 77 11.00 -3.39 27.54
N ASP A 78 12.25 -3.61 27.12
CA ASP A 78 12.63 -3.71 25.71
C ASP A 78 11.77 -4.75 24.98
N TRP A 79 11.41 -4.38 23.74
CA TRP A 79 10.66 -5.21 22.83
C TRP A 79 11.55 -5.52 21.64
N LEU A 80 12.05 -6.76 21.54
CA LEU A 80 12.83 -7.22 20.40
C LEU A 80 12.05 -8.29 19.65
N ALA A 81 11.70 -8.00 18.40
CA ALA A 81 11.18 -8.96 17.46
C ALA A 81 12.26 -9.46 16.51
N THR A 82 12.25 -10.77 16.25
CA THR A 82 13.12 -11.41 15.25
C THR A 82 12.28 -12.14 14.22
N PHE A 83 12.74 -12.13 12.96
CA PHE A 83 12.01 -12.70 11.84
C PHE A 83 12.88 -13.67 11.06
N THR A 84 12.32 -14.82 10.69
CA THR A 84 12.90 -15.72 9.68
C THR A 84 11.94 -15.82 8.50
N ARG A 85 12.51 -15.97 7.30
CA ARG A 85 11.75 -15.99 6.05
C ARG A 85 11.89 -17.30 5.29
N ASN A 86 10.86 -17.64 4.52
CA ASN A 86 10.92 -18.72 3.53
C ASN A 86 11.59 -18.22 2.23
N GLN A 87 11.72 -19.10 1.23
CA GLN A 87 12.33 -18.75 -0.06
C GLN A 87 11.52 -17.75 -0.89
N LEU A 88 10.23 -17.56 -0.56
CA LEU A 88 9.36 -16.54 -1.17
C LEU A 88 9.47 -15.18 -0.48
N GLY A 89 10.33 -15.07 0.55
CA GLY A 89 10.51 -13.84 1.32
C GLY A 89 9.41 -13.60 2.36
N GLU A 90 8.51 -14.55 2.61
CA GLU A 90 7.48 -14.44 3.63
C GLU A 90 8.03 -14.79 5.01
N ILE A 91 7.61 -14.06 6.05
CA ILE A 91 7.85 -14.37 7.45
C ILE A 91 7.25 -15.75 7.74
N ARG A 92 8.13 -16.69 8.05
CA ARG A 92 7.80 -18.06 8.48
C ARG A 92 7.74 -18.17 9.99
N GLN A 93 8.56 -17.40 10.69
CA GLN A 93 8.59 -17.35 12.15
C GLN A 93 8.85 -15.93 12.60
N ALA A 94 8.07 -15.49 13.58
CA ALA A 94 8.30 -14.26 14.33
C ALA A 94 8.32 -14.60 15.82
N GLY A 95 9.21 -13.97 16.58
CA GLY A 95 9.26 -14.12 18.03
C GLY A 95 9.56 -12.78 18.69
N VAL A 96 8.96 -12.53 19.85
CA VAL A 96 9.20 -11.34 20.67
C VAL A 96 9.84 -11.78 21.99
N THR A 97 10.94 -11.13 22.40
CA THR A 97 11.70 -11.53 23.62
C THR A 97 10.97 -11.26 24.93
N ASN A 98 9.99 -10.37 24.93
CA ASN A 98 9.25 -9.94 26.11
C ASN A 98 7.78 -10.36 26.01
N SER A 99 7.39 -11.32 26.86
CA SER A 99 6.06 -11.93 26.87
C SER A 99 4.94 -10.94 27.24
N ARG A 100 5.25 -9.78 27.82
CA ARG A 100 4.30 -8.69 28.06
C ARG A 100 3.60 -8.23 26.77
N TYR A 101 4.30 -8.35 25.64
CA TYR A 101 3.82 -7.91 24.33
C TYR A 101 3.46 -9.09 23.41
N ALA A 102 3.45 -10.31 23.96
CA ALA A 102 2.99 -11.49 23.24
C ALA A 102 1.49 -11.63 23.41
N TRP A 103 0.82 -12.04 22.33
CA TRP A 103 -0.57 -12.46 22.41
C TRP A 103 -0.64 -13.91 22.85
N ASN A 104 -1.46 -14.19 23.86
CA ASN A 104 -1.67 -15.53 24.37
C ASN A 104 -3.08 -15.99 24.01
N PRO A 105 -3.27 -16.70 22.88
CA PRO A 105 -4.59 -17.21 22.53
C PRO A 105 -5.10 -18.14 23.62
N VAL A 106 -6.40 -18.05 23.92
CA VAL A 106 -7.09 -19.17 24.56
C VAL A 106 -7.12 -20.31 23.55
N ALA A 107 -6.66 -21.50 23.94
CA ALA A 107 -6.72 -22.68 23.10
C ALA A 107 -8.18 -23.06 22.83
N ALA A 108 -8.72 -22.54 21.73
CA ALA A 108 -10.12 -22.72 21.33
C ALA A 108 -10.22 -22.85 19.81
N SER A 109 -11.15 -23.68 19.36
CA SER A 109 -11.55 -23.76 17.95
C SER A 109 -12.87 -23.03 17.78
N THR A 110 -12.95 -22.17 16.77
CA THR A 110 -14.20 -21.50 16.39
C THR A 110 -14.74 -22.14 15.13
N ALA A 111 -15.96 -22.66 15.20
CA ALA A 111 -16.64 -23.23 14.04
C ALA A 111 -17.29 -22.13 13.18
N TYR A 112 -17.12 -22.23 11.86
CA TYR A 112 -17.68 -21.32 10.87
C TYR A 112 -18.48 -22.10 9.84
N THR A 113 -19.65 -21.60 9.45
CA THR A 113 -20.43 -22.11 8.32
C THR A 113 -20.62 -20.99 7.31
N ALA A 114 -20.19 -21.19 6.08
CA ALA A 114 -20.32 -20.22 4.99
C ALA A 114 -21.35 -20.67 3.95
N ASN A 115 -21.99 -19.70 3.27
CA ASN A 115 -22.81 -19.96 2.09
C ASN A 115 -21.99 -19.83 0.79
N ALA A 116 -22.64 -20.01 -0.37
CA ALA A 116 -22.01 -19.91 -1.69
C ALA A 116 -21.53 -18.49 -2.06
N LEU A 117 -21.88 -17.47 -1.27
CA LEU A 117 -21.44 -16.08 -1.44
C LEU A 117 -20.26 -15.72 -0.52
N ASN A 118 -19.63 -16.71 0.11
CA ASN A 118 -18.56 -16.55 1.11
C ASN A 118 -18.99 -15.82 2.40
N GLN A 119 -20.29 -15.62 2.61
CA GLN A 119 -20.85 -15.05 3.83
C GLN A 119 -20.89 -16.09 4.94
N TYR A 120 -20.49 -15.72 6.15
CA TYR A 120 -20.62 -16.58 7.32
C TYR A 120 -22.06 -16.57 7.81
N THR A 121 -22.77 -17.67 7.64
CA THR A 121 -24.15 -17.84 8.12
C THR A 121 -24.22 -18.24 9.60
N VAL A 122 -23.17 -18.90 10.09
CA VAL A 122 -23.02 -19.25 11.51
C VAL A 122 -21.56 -19.07 11.94
N VAL A 123 -21.34 -18.39 13.07
CA VAL A 123 -20.02 -18.20 13.71
C VAL A 123 -20.12 -18.60 15.18
N ALA A 124 -19.33 -19.58 15.62
CA ALA A 124 -19.38 -20.09 17.00
C ALA A 124 -20.79 -20.49 17.48
N GLY A 125 -21.62 -21.04 16.58
CA GLY A 125 -23.01 -21.41 16.85
C GLY A 125 -24.00 -20.24 16.85
N ARG A 126 -23.57 -19.01 16.60
CA ARG A 126 -24.44 -17.83 16.45
C ARG A 126 -24.76 -17.58 14.99
N SER A 127 -26.04 -17.39 14.68
CA SER A 127 -26.48 -17.05 13.33
C SER A 127 -26.06 -15.62 12.97
N ALA A 128 -25.58 -15.46 11.74
CA ALA A 128 -25.25 -14.19 11.15
C ALA A 128 -26.17 -13.89 9.95
N THR A 129 -26.51 -12.62 9.78
CA THR A 129 -27.46 -12.15 8.75
C THR A 129 -26.83 -11.07 7.89
N TYR A 130 -27.29 -10.97 6.63
CA TYR A 130 -26.78 -10.03 5.64
C TYR A 130 -27.92 -9.32 4.92
N ASP A 131 -27.65 -8.10 4.44
CA ASP A 131 -28.53 -7.40 3.50
C ASP A 131 -28.30 -7.86 2.04
N LEU A 132 -29.07 -7.29 1.12
CA LEU A 132 -28.98 -7.61 -0.31
C LEU A 132 -27.69 -7.10 -0.98
N ASN A 133 -26.99 -6.15 -0.36
CA ASN A 133 -25.68 -5.66 -0.81
C ASN A 133 -24.53 -6.52 -0.25
N GLY A 134 -24.85 -7.48 0.61
CA GLY A 134 -23.88 -8.38 1.24
C GLY A 134 -23.21 -7.78 2.48
N ASN A 135 -23.76 -6.74 3.09
CA ASN A 135 -23.23 -6.24 4.36
C ASN A 135 -23.74 -7.10 5.52
N LEU A 136 -22.88 -7.42 6.48
CA LEU A 136 -23.26 -8.16 7.70
C LEU A 136 -24.21 -7.29 8.55
N THR A 137 -25.48 -7.64 8.64
CA THR A 137 -26.51 -6.91 9.42
C THR A 137 -26.64 -7.40 10.86
N GLY A 138 -26.10 -8.58 11.18
CA GLY A 138 -26.00 -9.04 12.56
C GLY A 138 -25.17 -10.30 12.72
N ASP A 139 -24.55 -10.46 13.88
CA ASP A 139 -23.64 -11.59 14.22
C ASP A 139 -24.15 -12.45 15.40
N GLY A 140 -25.43 -12.27 15.76
CA GLY A 140 -26.06 -12.88 16.93
C GLY A 140 -25.78 -12.17 18.25
N VAL A 141 -24.93 -11.12 18.26
CA VAL A 141 -24.70 -10.24 19.41
C VAL A 141 -25.03 -8.79 19.05
N TRP A 142 -24.50 -8.35 17.92
CA TRP A 142 -24.68 -7.02 17.35
C TRP A 142 -25.69 -7.04 16.23
N THR A 143 -26.37 -5.90 16.07
CA THR A 143 -27.12 -5.52 14.88
C THR A 143 -26.41 -4.34 14.24
N TYR A 144 -26.25 -4.39 12.92
CA TYR A 144 -25.53 -3.40 12.13
C TYR A 144 -26.45 -2.81 11.07
N GLY A 145 -26.33 -1.52 10.82
CA GLY A 145 -27.06 -0.80 9.77
C GLY A 145 -26.11 0.03 8.92
N TYR A 146 -26.38 0.11 7.63
CA TYR A 146 -25.49 0.72 6.63
C TYR A 146 -26.18 1.87 5.92
N ASP A 147 -25.38 2.78 5.35
CA ASP A 147 -25.89 3.78 4.41
C ASP A 147 -25.92 3.25 2.97
N LEU A 148 -26.35 4.10 2.04
CA LEU A 148 -26.46 3.76 0.61
C LEU A 148 -25.10 3.50 -0.06
N ASP A 149 -24.01 3.92 0.58
CA ASP A 149 -22.63 3.72 0.10
C ASP A 149 -21.96 2.50 0.77
N ASN A 150 -22.74 1.61 1.40
CA ASN A 150 -22.27 0.44 2.16
C ASN A 150 -21.33 0.77 3.34
N ARG A 151 -21.42 1.98 3.92
CA ARG A 151 -20.65 2.34 5.12
C ARG A 151 -21.46 2.02 6.37
N LEU A 152 -20.81 1.43 7.38
CA LEU A 152 -21.46 1.09 8.65
C LEU A 152 -21.94 2.38 9.33
N LYS A 153 -23.25 2.57 9.46
CA LYS A 153 -23.85 3.77 10.04
C LYS A 153 -24.31 3.57 11.48
N THR A 154 -24.75 2.38 11.84
CA THR A 154 -25.23 2.07 13.19
C THR A 154 -24.75 0.70 13.64
N ALA A 155 -24.39 0.57 14.92
CA ALA A 155 -24.16 -0.71 15.56
C ALA A 155 -24.84 -0.72 16.93
N SER A 156 -25.58 -1.77 17.26
CA SER A 156 -26.28 -1.88 18.54
C SER A 156 -26.27 -3.29 19.10
N ARG A 157 -26.12 -3.38 20.43
CA ARG A 157 -26.37 -4.57 21.25
C ARG A 157 -26.94 -4.14 22.60
N ALA A 158 -27.30 -5.10 23.44
CA ALA A 158 -27.70 -4.80 24.82
C ALA A 158 -26.65 -3.90 25.52
N GLY A 159 -27.07 -2.71 25.98
CA GLY A 159 -26.22 -1.76 26.70
C GLY A 159 -25.25 -0.93 25.84
N THR A 160 -25.23 -1.09 24.51
CA THR A 160 -24.38 -0.28 23.63
C THR A 160 -25.10 0.08 22.35
N THR A 161 -25.20 1.37 22.06
CA THR A 161 -25.67 1.92 20.78
C THR A 161 -24.61 2.84 20.23
N ALA A 162 -24.32 2.70 18.94
CA ALA A 162 -23.35 3.51 18.24
C ALA A 162 -23.93 4.04 16.93
N THR A 163 -23.69 5.31 16.64
CA THR A 163 -23.93 5.91 15.32
C THR A 163 -22.63 6.48 14.78
N LEU A 164 -22.36 6.24 13.51
CA LEU A 164 -21.17 6.65 12.81
C LEU A 164 -21.56 7.59 11.68
N ALA A 165 -20.79 8.65 11.47
CA ALA A 165 -21.01 9.61 10.39
C ALA A 165 -19.73 9.85 9.60
N TYR A 166 -19.92 10.01 8.30
CA TYR A 166 -18.87 10.08 7.30
C TYR A 166 -18.94 11.39 6.52
N ASP A 167 -17.80 11.86 6.04
CA ASP A 167 -17.76 12.94 5.07
C ASP A 167 -17.96 12.40 3.62
N PRO A 168 -18.09 13.29 2.62
CA PRO A 168 -18.22 12.87 1.22
C PRO A 168 -17.00 12.11 0.67
N GLU A 169 -15.83 12.21 1.31
CA GLU A 169 -14.63 11.44 0.95
C GLU A 169 -14.61 10.04 1.59
N GLY A 170 -15.62 9.71 2.42
CA GLY A 170 -15.75 8.43 3.08
C GLY A 170 -14.97 8.31 4.39
N ARG A 171 -14.40 9.40 4.92
CA ARG A 171 -13.72 9.38 6.22
C ARG A 171 -14.72 9.41 7.36
N LEU A 172 -14.49 8.62 8.40
CA LEU A 172 -15.29 8.63 9.62
C LEU A 172 -15.06 9.93 10.39
N VAL A 173 -15.99 10.89 10.34
CA VAL A 173 -15.83 12.22 10.96
C VAL A 173 -16.49 12.35 12.33
N LYS A 174 -17.34 11.39 12.71
CA LYS A 174 -17.97 11.38 14.04
C LYS A 174 -18.35 9.98 14.48
N THR A 175 -18.13 9.69 15.76
CA THR A 175 -18.69 8.54 16.47
C THR A 175 -19.56 9.03 17.61
N ALA A 176 -20.79 8.53 17.74
CA ALA A 176 -21.60 8.71 18.94
C ALA A 176 -21.80 7.34 19.58
N VAL A 177 -21.36 7.15 20.82
CA VAL A 177 -21.53 5.88 21.55
C VAL A 177 -22.29 6.16 22.83
N ASN A 178 -23.45 5.52 23.02
CA ASN A 178 -24.34 5.73 24.17
C ASN A 178 -24.63 7.22 24.45
N GLY A 179 -24.81 8.00 23.38
CA GLY A 179 -25.06 9.45 23.44
C GLY A 179 -23.82 10.32 23.65
N VAL A 180 -22.62 9.74 23.72
CA VAL A 180 -21.36 10.50 23.81
C VAL A 180 -20.80 10.71 22.41
N ASP A 181 -20.80 11.97 21.98
CA ASP A 181 -20.26 12.41 20.69
C ASP A 181 -18.76 12.65 20.74
N THR A 182 -18.05 12.11 19.74
CA THR A 182 -16.66 12.43 19.43
C THR A 182 -16.55 12.80 17.95
N SER A 183 -16.13 14.02 17.67
CA SER A 183 -15.81 14.50 16.32
C SER A 183 -14.35 14.24 15.98
N LEU A 184 -14.06 13.90 14.73
CA LEU A 184 -12.77 13.42 14.23
C LEU A 184 -12.27 14.37 13.14
N LEU A 185 -11.12 14.99 13.36
CA LEU A 185 -10.47 15.91 12.42
C LEU A 185 -9.31 15.20 11.71
N TYR A 186 -9.23 15.37 10.39
CA TYR A 186 -8.26 14.68 9.55
C TYR A 186 -7.27 15.63 8.87
N ASP A 187 -6.04 15.15 8.72
CA ASP A 187 -5.06 15.63 7.73
C ASP A 187 -4.91 14.54 6.65
N GLY A 188 -5.47 14.80 5.47
CA GLY A 188 -5.64 13.77 4.44
C GLY A 188 -6.42 12.57 4.99
N GLN A 189 -5.77 11.40 5.07
CA GLN A 189 -6.35 10.17 5.65
C GLN A 189 -5.95 9.91 7.11
N ASN A 190 -5.01 10.71 7.65
CA ASN A 190 -4.55 10.56 9.03
C ASN A 190 -5.51 11.29 9.97
N LEU A 191 -5.97 10.61 11.02
CA LEU A 191 -6.77 11.23 12.08
C LEU A 191 -5.86 12.16 12.91
N ALA A 192 -6.00 13.45 12.74
CA ALA A 192 -5.15 14.46 13.36
C ALA A 192 -5.61 14.82 14.79
N ALA A 193 -6.92 14.82 15.06
CA ALA A 193 -7.45 15.17 16.37
C ALA A 193 -8.86 14.63 16.66
N GLU A 194 -9.20 14.55 17.94
CA GLU A 194 -10.53 14.23 18.46
C GLU A 194 -11.08 15.39 19.27
N TYR A 195 -12.37 15.65 19.11
CA TYR A 195 -13.09 16.68 19.85
C TYR A 195 -14.31 16.08 20.56
N GLY A 196 -14.51 16.45 21.81
CA GLY A 196 -15.73 16.11 22.54
C GLY A 196 -16.93 16.94 22.09
N SER A 197 -18.10 16.64 22.64
CA SER A 197 -19.39 17.26 22.29
C SER A 197 -19.45 18.78 22.40
N ALA A 198 -18.62 19.40 23.26
CA ALA A 198 -18.53 20.85 23.43
C ALA A 198 -17.49 21.51 22.50
N GLY A 199 -16.91 20.78 21.54
CA GLY A 199 -15.82 21.27 20.70
C GLY A 199 -14.46 21.32 21.42
N THR A 200 -14.36 20.72 22.61
CA THR A 200 -13.11 20.63 23.37
C THR A 200 -12.18 19.60 22.71
N LEU A 201 -10.94 20.01 22.39
CA LEU A 201 -9.90 19.09 21.91
C LEU A 201 -9.55 18.08 23.01
N THR A 202 -9.85 16.80 22.79
CA THR A 202 -9.61 15.72 23.76
C THR A 202 -8.32 14.99 23.47
N ARG A 203 -7.97 14.80 22.18
CA ARG A 203 -6.70 14.18 21.76
C ARG A 203 -6.16 14.78 20.48
N ARG A 204 -4.85 14.78 20.36
CA ARG A 204 -4.12 15.12 19.13
C ARG A 204 -3.16 14.00 18.76
N TYR A 205 -2.97 13.76 17.48
CA TYR A 205 -2.09 12.73 16.96
C TYR A 205 -1.07 13.30 15.98
N VAL A 206 0.16 12.84 16.07
CA VAL A 206 1.22 13.11 15.10
C VAL A 206 1.61 11.79 14.48
N PHE A 207 1.71 11.77 13.15
CA PHE A 207 2.10 10.59 12.39
C PHE A 207 3.57 10.69 11.98
N GLY A 208 4.25 9.55 12.01
CA GLY A 208 5.57 9.39 11.46
C GLY A 208 5.52 9.21 9.94
N PRO A 209 6.69 9.00 9.29
CA PRO A 209 6.74 8.67 7.88
C PRO A 209 6.20 7.27 7.64
N GLY A 210 5.25 7.16 6.72
CA GLY A 210 4.61 5.90 6.33
C GLY A 210 3.09 6.03 6.27
N VAL A 211 2.44 4.95 5.84
CA VAL A 211 0.97 4.82 5.86
C VAL A 211 0.58 4.21 7.20
N ASP A 212 -0.45 4.76 7.85
CA ASP A 212 -0.97 4.28 9.14
C ASP A 212 0.13 4.16 10.21
N ALA A 213 1.01 5.17 10.27
CA ALA A 213 2.16 5.22 11.18
C ALA A 213 1.97 6.25 12.32
N PRO A 214 1.00 6.08 13.23
CA PRO A 214 0.80 7.00 14.35
C PRO A 214 2.03 6.96 15.26
N LEU A 215 2.55 8.13 15.64
CA LEU A 215 3.84 8.29 16.32
C LEU A 215 3.68 8.86 17.73
N VAL A 216 2.94 9.95 17.87
CA VAL A 216 2.72 10.63 19.16
C VAL A 216 1.23 10.87 19.37
N GLN A 217 0.77 10.67 20.59
CA GLN A 217 -0.56 11.05 21.07
C GLN A 217 -0.41 12.08 22.19
N TYR A 218 -1.24 13.12 22.13
CA TYR A 218 -1.42 14.11 23.19
C TYR A 218 -2.80 13.94 23.82
N GLU A 219 -2.88 14.07 25.14
CA GLU A 219 -4.14 14.20 25.88
C GLU A 219 -4.46 15.68 26.08
N GLY A 220 -5.49 16.16 25.39
CA GLY A 220 -5.91 17.56 25.36
C GLY A 220 -5.11 18.44 24.39
N ALA A 221 -5.30 19.76 24.50
CA ALA A 221 -4.67 20.75 23.64
C ALA A 221 -3.19 21.01 23.96
N GLY A 222 -2.78 20.82 25.22
CA GLY A 222 -1.42 21.10 25.69
C GLY A 222 -0.38 20.09 25.20
N THR A 223 0.90 20.44 25.34
CA THR A 223 2.02 19.60 24.88
C THR A 223 2.72 18.78 25.98
N THR A 224 2.28 18.92 27.24
CA THR A 224 2.89 18.26 28.40
C THR A 224 2.47 16.79 28.54
N SER A 225 1.20 16.50 28.23
CA SER A 225 0.62 15.16 28.35
C SER A 225 0.72 14.43 27.03
N LYS A 226 1.93 13.98 26.66
CA LYS A 226 2.18 13.22 25.43
C LYS A 226 2.87 11.88 25.66
N SER A 227 2.54 10.94 24.79
CA SER A 227 3.07 9.58 24.75
C SER A 227 3.43 9.18 23.32
N TRP A 228 4.44 8.33 23.20
CA TRP A 228 4.91 7.75 21.95
C TRP A 228 4.32 6.38 21.73
N LEU A 229 3.96 6.10 20.49
CA LEU A 229 3.36 4.84 20.05
C LEU A 229 4.41 4.02 19.32
N TYR A 230 4.52 2.74 19.67
CA TYR A 230 5.54 1.83 19.14
C TYR A 230 4.85 0.71 18.38
N ALA A 231 5.20 0.58 17.11
CA ALA A 231 4.56 -0.34 16.20
C ALA A 231 5.45 -1.54 15.86
N ASN A 232 4.84 -2.71 15.72
CA ASN A 232 5.51 -3.90 15.21
C ASN A 232 5.78 -3.80 13.69
N GLN A 233 6.30 -4.87 13.09
CA GLN A 233 6.66 -4.91 11.67
C GLN A 233 5.50 -4.67 10.70
N GLN A 234 4.25 -4.90 11.13
CA GLN A 234 3.04 -4.66 10.32
C GLN A 234 2.41 -3.29 10.57
N GLY A 235 2.92 -2.52 11.53
CA GLY A 235 2.34 -1.24 11.94
C GLY A 235 1.41 -1.34 13.14
N SER A 236 1.19 -2.52 13.71
CA SER A 236 0.32 -2.68 14.88
C SER A 236 0.97 -2.06 16.11
N VAL A 237 0.25 -1.16 16.81
CA VAL A 237 0.77 -0.49 18.02
C VAL A 237 0.85 -1.49 19.17
N VAL A 238 2.06 -1.92 19.53
CA VAL A 238 2.32 -2.94 20.56
C VAL A 238 2.70 -2.35 21.92
N ALA A 239 3.17 -1.10 21.96
CA ALA A 239 3.54 -0.45 23.20
C ALA A 239 3.31 1.06 23.15
N VAL A 240 3.17 1.66 24.34
CA VAL A 240 3.06 3.11 24.54
C VAL A 240 3.99 3.52 25.66
N ALA A 241 4.77 4.58 25.47
CA ALA A 241 5.64 5.13 26.50
C ALA A 241 5.41 6.63 26.69
N ASN A 242 5.47 7.09 27.94
CA ASN A 242 5.29 8.49 28.28
C ASN A 242 6.52 9.34 27.91
N SER A 243 6.50 10.63 28.28
CA SER A 243 7.58 11.58 28.04
C SER A 243 8.90 11.28 28.77
N THR A 244 8.91 10.41 29.77
CA THR A 244 10.14 9.94 30.44
C THR A 244 10.65 8.62 29.86
N GLY A 245 10.03 8.13 28.78
CA GLY A 245 10.37 6.87 28.12
C GLY A 245 9.94 5.61 28.87
N ALA A 246 9.14 5.76 29.95
CA ALA A 246 8.59 4.62 30.69
C ALA A 246 7.34 4.07 29.99
N THR A 247 7.24 2.75 29.88
CA THR A 247 6.10 2.08 29.25
C THR A 247 4.84 2.24 30.11
N THR A 248 3.75 2.67 29.49
CA THR A 248 2.45 2.92 30.13
C THR A 248 1.37 1.97 29.63
N GLY A 249 1.61 1.29 28.52
CA GLY A 249 0.74 0.28 27.94
C GLY A 249 1.53 -0.67 27.05
N GLY A 250 1.06 -1.90 26.96
CA GLY A 250 1.63 -2.93 26.10
C GLY A 250 0.52 -3.92 25.72
N VAL A 251 0.54 -4.37 24.47
CA VAL A 251 -0.48 -5.25 23.94
C VAL A 251 0.10 -6.19 22.89
N GLY A 252 -0.33 -7.45 22.92
CA GLY A 252 -0.08 -8.43 21.86
C GLY A 252 -1.25 -8.52 20.89
N TYR A 253 -0.96 -8.88 19.65
CA TYR A 253 -1.97 -9.19 18.64
C TYR A 253 -1.88 -10.63 18.16
N GLY A 254 -3.04 -11.24 17.95
CA GLY A 254 -3.18 -12.44 17.13
C GLY A 254 -2.97 -12.14 15.65
N PRO A 255 -2.88 -13.18 14.80
CA PRO A 255 -2.60 -13.01 13.38
C PRO A 255 -3.59 -12.09 12.67
N PHE A 256 -4.86 -12.11 13.08
CA PHE A 256 -5.95 -11.32 12.49
C PHE A 256 -6.27 -10.07 13.31
N GLY A 257 -5.36 -9.63 14.20
CA GLY A 257 -5.53 -8.42 14.99
C GLY A 257 -6.38 -8.60 16.24
N GLU A 258 -6.63 -9.85 16.65
CA GLU A 258 -7.22 -10.17 17.94
C GLU A 258 -6.33 -9.64 19.06
N THR A 259 -6.93 -9.22 20.16
CA THR A 259 -6.17 -8.84 21.35
C THR A 259 -6.96 -9.17 22.61
N ASP A 260 -6.24 -9.52 23.66
CA ASP A 260 -6.75 -9.78 25.02
C ASP A 260 -6.62 -8.56 25.94
N GLY A 261 -5.94 -7.50 25.48
CA GLY A 261 -5.69 -6.28 26.23
C GLY A 261 -6.64 -5.13 25.88
N THR A 262 -6.68 -4.13 26.75
CA THR A 262 -7.26 -2.82 26.40
C THR A 262 -6.21 -2.00 25.66
N LEU A 263 -6.55 -1.52 24.47
CA LEU A 263 -5.64 -0.66 23.73
C LEU A 263 -5.45 0.67 24.45
N PRO A 264 -4.19 1.11 24.70
CA PRO A 264 -3.89 2.38 25.36
C PRO A 264 -4.13 3.60 24.45
N THR A 265 -4.50 3.39 23.19
CA THR A 265 -4.72 4.41 22.16
C THR A 265 -5.85 3.95 21.23
N ARG A 266 -6.36 4.87 20.40
CA ARG A 266 -7.31 4.54 19.32
C ARG A 266 -6.64 3.70 18.23
N PHE A 267 -5.33 3.76 18.05
CA PHE A 267 -4.65 3.02 16.99
C PHE A 267 -4.17 1.66 17.47
N GLY A 268 -4.59 0.60 16.77
CA GLY A 268 -4.25 -0.77 17.16
C GLY A 268 -3.57 -1.52 16.03
N TYR A 269 -4.20 -2.63 15.63
CA TYR A 269 -3.73 -3.53 14.57
C TYR A 269 -3.48 -2.79 13.24
N THR A 270 -2.29 -2.97 12.67
CA THR A 270 -1.79 -2.30 11.46
C THR A 270 -1.92 -0.77 11.45
N GLY A 271 -1.96 -0.16 12.64
CA GLY A 271 -2.10 1.29 12.80
C GLY A 271 -3.51 1.82 12.54
N GLN A 272 -4.51 0.95 12.34
CA GLN A 272 -5.88 1.35 12.08
C GLN A 272 -6.61 1.81 13.34
N GLN A 273 -7.67 2.60 13.15
CA GLN A 273 -8.50 3.07 14.24
C GLN A 273 -9.37 1.94 14.80
N TYR A 274 -9.20 1.63 16.07
CA TYR A 274 -10.02 0.68 16.82
C TYR A 274 -11.19 1.38 17.48
N LEU A 275 -12.40 1.00 17.09
CA LEU A 275 -13.63 1.42 17.75
C LEU A 275 -13.89 0.48 18.94
N ALA A 276 -13.17 0.71 20.04
CA ALA A 276 -13.18 -0.17 21.21
C ALA A 276 -14.58 -0.55 21.72
N PRO A 277 -15.59 0.36 21.76
CA PRO A 277 -16.94 -0.02 22.18
C PRO A 277 -17.64 -1.04 21.26
N LEU A 278 -17.23 -1.10 19.98
CA LEU A 278 -17.77 -2.02 18.96
C LEU A 278 -16.89 -3.27 18.81
N GLY A 279 -15.60 -3.18 19.14
CA GLY A 279 -14.63 -4.24 18.91
C GLY A 279 -14.21 -4.38 17.44
N LEU A 280 -14.36 -3.32 16.65
CA LEU A 280 -14.09 -3.30 15.21
C LEU A 280 -12.97 -2.32 14.88
N TYR A 281 -12.23 -2.61 13.80
CA TYR A 281 -11.29 -1.65 13.21
C TYR A 281 -11.91 -0.95 12.01
N HIS A 282 -11.71 0.36 11.93
CA HIS A 282 -12.09 1.16 10.79
C HIS A 282 -10.92 1.22 9.79
N TYR A 283 -11.05 0.45 8.71
CA TYR A 283 -10.10 0.35 7.61
C TYR A 283 -10.50 1.29 6.46
N LYS A 284 -10.99 2.48 6.78
CA LYS A 284 -11.40 3.50 5.81
C LYS A 284 -12.60 3.02 4.96
N ALA A 285 -12.38 2.27 3.89
CA ALA A 285 -13.46 1.76 3.05
C ALA A 285 -14.37 0.73 3.74
N ARG A 286 -13.82 -0.08 4.66
CA ARG A 286 -14.55 -1.18 5.31
C ARG A 286 -14.34 -1.22 6.82
N MET A 287 -15.29 -1.85 7.51
CA MET A 287 -15.14 -2.24 8.91
C MET A 287 -14.59 -3.65 8.98
N TYR A 288 -13.57 -3.84 9.80
CA TYR A 288 -12.89 -5.11 9.98
C TYR A 288 -13.18 -5.69 11.36
N SER A 289 -13.57 -6.97 11.40
CA SER A 289 -13.74 -7.73 12.63
C SER A 289 -12.50 -8.58 12.88
N PRO A 290 -11.69 -8.28 13.91
CA PRO A 290 -10.55 -9.11 14.25
C PRO A 290 -10.99 -10.50 14.76
N THR A 291 -12.15 -10.58 15.42
CA THR A 291 -12.66 -11.86 15.96
C THR A 291 -13.17 -12.82 14.89
N MET A 292 -13.58 -12.30 13.73
CA MET A 292 -13.96 -13.11 12.56
C MET A 292 -12.84 -13.21 11.52
N GLY A 293 -11.78 -12.41 11.63
CA GLY A 293 -10.69 -12.32 10.67
C GLY A 293 -11.11 -11.83 9.29
N ARG A 294 -12.12 -10.95 9.20
CA ARG A 294 -12.69 -10.48 7.92
C ARG A 294 -13.41 -9.14 8.00
N PHE A 295 -13.67 -8.56 6.83
CA PHE A 295 -14.49 -7.37 6.70
C PHE A 295 -15.99 -7.68 6.87
N LEU A 296 -16.74 -6.68 7.34
CA LEU A 296 -18.20 -6.74 7.51
C LEU A 296 -18.94 -6.49 6.18
N GLN A 297 -18.30 -5.79 5.24
CA GLN A 297 -18.84 -5.44 3.93
C GLN A 297 -18.10 -6.17 2.82
N THR A 298 -18.76 -6.30 1.67
CA THR A 298 -18.13 -6.74 0.44
C THR A 298 -17.08 -5.73 -0.02
N ASP A 299 -16.07 -6.22 -0.73
CA ASP A 299 -15.01 -5.37 -1.27
C ASP A 299 -15.55 -4.42 -2.36
N PRO A 300 -15.41 -3.08 -2.22
CA PRO A 300 -15.80 -2.13 -3.25
C PRO A 300 -15.08 -2.30 -4.58
N VAL A 301 -13.88 -2.91 -4.60
CA VAL A 301 -13.14 -3.19 -5.84
C VAL A 301 -13.46 -4.56 -6.44
N GLY A 302 -14.37 -5.31 -5.80
CA GLY A 302 -14.85 -6.62 -6.26
C GLY A 302 -13.72 -7.65 -6.33
N TYR A 303 -13.63 -8.36 -7.45
CA TYR A 303 -12.67 -9.47 -7.64
C TYR A 303 -11.23 -9.02 -7.92
N ARG A 304 -10.93 -7.72 -7.83
CA ARG A 304 -9.59 -7.21 -8.14
C ARG A 304 -8.55 -7.63 -7.10
N ASP A 305 -8.93 -7.72 -5.83
CA ASP A 305 -8.04 -8.13 -4.73
C ASP A 305 -8.14 -9.64 -4.46
N ASP A 306 -9.35 -10.17 -4.26
CA ASP A 306 -9.59 -11.60 -3.96
C ASP A 306 -10.91 -12.11 -4.58
N LEU A 307 -11.00 -13.42 -4.81
CA LEU A 307 -12.26 -14.11 -5.15
C LEU A 307 -13.25 -14.10 -3.98
N ASN A 308 -12.76 -14.01 -2.76
CA ASN A 308 -13.58 -13.83 -1.57
C ASN A 308 -13.64 -12.36 -1.16
N TRP A 309 -14.76 -11.68 -1.44
CA TRP A 309 -14.98 -10.26 -1.15
C TRP A 309 -14.94 -9.85 0.33
N TYR A 310 -14.87 -10.81 1.26
CA TYR A 310 -14.74 -10.54 2.69
C TYR A 310 -13.34 -10.83 3.23
N ALA A 311 -12.50 -11.53 2.47
CA ALA A 311 -11.21 -11.99 2.95
C ALA A 311 -10.32 -10.80 3.35
N TYR A 312 -9.57 -10.98 4.43
CA TYR A 312 -8.52 -10.05 4.80
C TYR A 312 -7.19 -10.60 4.26
N VAL A 313 -6.61 -9.87 3.31
CA VAL A 313 -5.25 -10.06 2.79
C VAL A 313 -4.89 -11.50 2.40
N GLY A 314 -5.80 -12.18 1.70
CA GLY A 314 -5.61 -13.56 1.23
C GLY A 314 -5.40 -14.57 2.36
N ASN A 315 -5.88 -14.28 3.58
CA ASN A 315 -5.62 -15.05 4.79
C ASN A 315 -4.12 -15.19 5.15
N ASN A 316 -3.29 -14.23 4.74
CA ASN A 316 -1.87 -14.17 5.09
C ASN A 316 -1.51 -12.87 5.85
N PRO A 317 -2.18 -12.59 6.99
CA PRO A 317 -2.04 -11.32 7.70
C PRO A 317 -0.71 -11.16 8.44
N VAL A 318 0.11 -12.22 8.50
CA VAL A 318 1.48 -12.12 9.01
C VAL A 318 2.37 -11.32 8.04
N ASN A 319 2.11 -11.48 6.74
CA ASN A 319 2.94 -10.94 5.67
C ASN A 319 2.33 -9.74 4.96
N PHE A 320 1.01 -9.61 5.02
CA PHE A 320 0.27 -8.59 4.30
C PHE A 320 -0.61 -7.75 5.23
N SER A 321 -0.92 -6.54 4.80
CA SER A 321 -1.78 -5.56 5.45
C SER A 321 -2.67 -4.90 4.39
N ASP A 322 -3.85 -4.43 4.74
CA ASP A 322 -4.71 -3.65 3.83
C ASP A 322 -4.83 -2.22 4.39
N PRO A 323 -4.09 -1.22 3.90
CA PRO A 323 -4.13 0.13 4.48
C PRO A 323 -5.40 0.90 4.10
N THR A 324 -6.08 0.52 3.02
CA THR A 324 -7.20 1.27 2.43
C THR A 324 -8.56 0.64 2.74
N GLY A 325 -8.54 -0.61 3.20
CA GLY A 325 -9.71 -1.48 3.22
C GLY A 325 -10.16 -1.89 1.83
N LEU A 326 -9.30 -1.88 0.81
CA LEU A 326 -9.64 -2.21 -0.58
C LEU A 326 -8.67 -3.21 -1.22
N ASP A 327 -7.41 -3.24 -0.77
CA ASP A 327 -6.38 -4.05 -1.41
C ASP A 327 -5.19 -4.36 -0.50
N SER A 328 -4.70 -5.59 -0.62
CA SER A 328 -3.58 -6.07 0.17
C SER A 328 -2.22 -5.52 -0.30
N VAL A 329 -1.37 -5.15 0.66
CA VAL A 329 0.03 -4.75 0.44
C VAL A 329 0.96 -5.51 1.38
N LEU A 330 2.21 -5.74 0.99
CA LEU A 330 3.17 -6.44 1.86
C LEU A 330 3.54 -5.58 3.09
N ALA A 331 3.32 -6.12 4.28
CA ALA A 331 3.30 -5.38 5.55
C ALA A 331 4.66 -4.73 5.94
N GLY A 332 5.77 -5.30 5.47
CA GLY A 332 7.11 -4.75 5.70
C GLY A 332 7.45 -3.51 4.86
N PHE A 333 6.69 -3.18 3.82
CA PHE A 333 6.97 -2.04 2.95
C PHE A 333 6.33 -0.73 3.43
N ALA A 334 5.21 -0.78 4.15
CA ALA A 334 4.50 0.41 4.66
C ALA A 334 5.28 1.13 5.78
N ASN A 335 6.01 0.38 6.61
CA ASN A 335 6.72 0.87 7.79
C ASN A 335 8.26 0.82 7.69
N ALA A 336 8.85 0.33 6.59
CA ALA A 336 10.31 0.36 6.40
C ALA A 336 10.79 1.44 5.42
N ARG A 337 9.89 1.96 4.58
CA ARG A 337 10.20 2.98 3.55
C ARG A 337 9.31 4.21 3.73
N ALA A 338 9.82 5.38 3.35
CA ALA A 338 9.02 6.61 3.31
C ALA A 338 8.03 6.54 2.14
N PHE A 339 6.91 5.83 2.32
CA PHE A 339 5.80 5.89 1.37
C PHE A 339 4.93 7.09 1.74
N THR A 340 5.04 8.18 0.98
CA THR A 340 4.09 9.29 1.08
C THR A 340 2.89 8.93 0.22
N TYR A 341 1.84 8.38 0.82
CA TYR A 341 0.54 8.35 0.14
C TYR A 341 -0.06 9.75 0.21
N THR A 342 -0.02 10.50 -0.89
CA THR A 342 -0.81 11.72 -1.05
C THR A 342 -2.21 11.34 -1.55
N PRO A 343 -3.28 11.57 -0.78
CA PRO A 343 -4.63 11.52 -1.31
C PRO A 343 -4.83 12.79 -2.15
N GLY A 344 -4.94 12.65 -3.46
CA GLY A 344 -5.21 13.79 -4.32
C GLY A 344 -5.05 13.46 -5.80
N TYR A 345 -6.17 13.51 -6.51
CA TYR A 345 -6.32 13.86 -7.93
C TYR A 345 -5.04 13.78 -8.78
N VAL A 346 -4.96 12.77 -9.65
CA VAL A 346 -3.94 12.67 -10.70
C VAL A 346 -4.15 13.77 -11.75
N GLY A 347 -3.69 14.98 -11.44
CA GLY A 347 -3.31 15.98 -12.43
C GLY A 347 -1.90 15.70 -12.96
N PRO A 348 -1.59 16.00 -14.23
CA PRO A 348 -0.35 15.59 -14.86
C PRO A 348 0.81 16.43 -14.35
N GLY A 349 1.80 15.83 -13.68
CA GLY A 349 3.06 16.56 -13.45
C GLY A 349 4.02 16.10 -12.36
N VAL A 350 3.72 15.08 -11.53
CA VAL A 350 4.71 14.65 -10.51
C VAL A 350 5.35 13.32 -10.91
N GLN A 351 6.57 13.40 -11.41
CA GLN A 351 7.44 12.25 -11.64
C GLN A 351 7.91 11.69 -10.29
N VAL A 352 7.52 10.45 -9.99
CA VAL A 352 8.11 9.67 -8.89
C VAL A 352 9.30 8.91 -9.46
N ALA A 353 10.50 9.24 -9.01
CA ALA A 353 11.74 8.63 -9.44
C ALA A 353 11.87 7.19 -8.93
N ALA A 354 12.23 6.28 -9.85
CA ALA A 354 12.91 5.00 -9.64
C ALA A 354 12.44 4.10 -8.47
N LEU A 355 11.62 3.10 -8.80
CA LEU A 355 11.50 1.86 -8.03
C LEU A 355 12.62 0.90 -8.48
N PRO A 356 13.57 0.49 -7.62
CA PRO A 356 14.48 -0.60 -7.96
C PRO A 356 13.82 -1.97 -7.69
N LEU A 357 13.97 -2.85 -8.68
CA LEU A 357 13.73 -4.31 -8.76
C LEU A 357 13.17 -5.01 -7.50
N LEU A 358 11.95 -5.52 -7.65
CA LEU A 358 11.26 -6.43 -6.72
C LEU A 358 11.80 -7.86 -6.87
N PRO A 359 11.99 -8.64 -5.79
CA PRO A 359 11.92 -10.09 -5.91
C PRO A 359 10.45 -10.48 -6.11
N LEU A 360 10.21 -11.17 -7.22
CA LEU A 360 8.91 -11.70 -7.67
C LEU A 360 8.27 -12.56 -6.54
N ALA A 361 7.35 -12.00 -5.77
CA ALA A 361 6.51 -12.76 -4.86
C ALA A 361 5.39 -13.41 -5.68
N VAL A 362 5.43 -14.73 -5.78
CA VAL A 362 4.51 -15.57 -6.55
C VAL A 362 3.09 -15.44 -6.01
N PHE A 363 2.22 -14.73 -6.73
CA PHE A 363 0.82 -15.10 -6.79
C PHE A 363 0.61 -15.97 -8.04
N GLY A 364 -0.02 -17.12 -7.84
CA GLY A 364 -0.58 -17.92 -8.91
C GLY A 364 -1.73 -17.18 -9.58
N LEU A 365 -1.42 -16.19 -10.41
CA LEU A 365 -2.31 -15.76 -11.47
C LEU A 365 -2.19 -16.84 -12.55
N VAL A 366 -3.21 -17.68 -12.70
CA VAL A 366 -3.39 -18.46 -13.92
C VAL A 366 -3.68 -17.44 -15.02
N VAL A 367 -2.64 -16.89 -15.65
CA VAL A 367 -2.76 -16.17 -16.91
C VAL A 367 -2.81 -17.24 -17.99
N ASN A 368 -3.99 -17.83 -18.17
CA ASN A 368 -4.31 -18.49 -19.40
C ASN A 368 -5.50 -17.74 -20.03
N GLU A 369 -5.23 -17.16 -21.19
CA GLU A 369 -6.19 -16.69 -22.20
C GLU A 369 -6.99 -15.40 -21.91
N ILE A 370 -6.35 -14.25 -22.16
CA ILE A 370 -6.99 -13.19 -22.98
C ILE A 370 -6.25 -13.12 -24.31
N ALA A 371 -6.33 -14.21 -25.05
CA ALA A 371 -6.10 -14.25 -26.48
C ALA A 371 -7.14 -15.24 -27.01
N ASN A 372 -8.33 -14.70 -27.31
CA ASN A 372 -9.42 -15.27 -28.14
C ASN A 372 -10.80 -14.94 -27.55
N SER A 373 -11.20 -13.68 -27.65
CA SER A 373 -12.62 -13.40 -27.90
C SER A 373 -12.75 -12.13 -28.71
N ASP A 374 -12.99 -12.32 -30.00
CA ASP A 374 -13.57 -11.31 -30.88
C ASP A 374 -14.92 -10.87 -30.30
N VAL A 375 -14.94 -9.75 -29.58
CA VAL A 375 -16.19 -9.04 -29.29
C VAL A 375 -16.11 -7.68 -29.99
N PRO A 376 -16.80 -7.50 -31.12
CA PRO A 376 -16.79 -6.26 -31.88
C PRO A 376 -17.70 -5.25 -31.17
N LEU A 377 -17.13 -4.27 -30.47
CA LEU A 377 -17.89 -3.12 -30.00
C LEU A 377 -17.64 -1.90 -30.89
N ILE A 378 -18.67 -1.65 -31.70
CA ILE A 378 -18.84 -0.55 -32.65
C ILE A 378 -18.88 0.80 -31.90
N GLY A 379 -18.05 1.75 -32.36
CA GLY A 379 -18.39 3.18 -32.46
C GLY A 379 -18.19 4.07 -31.23
N GLY A 380 -17.27 5.05 -31.38
CA GLY A 380 -17.26 6.30 -30.61
C GLY A 380 -16.07 6.45 -29.66
N GLY A 381 -15.06 7.23 -30.08
CA GLY A 381 -13.75 7.28 -29.45
C GLY A 381 -13.67 8.04 -28.13
N LEU A 382 -12.79 7.55 -27.25
CA LEU A 382 -12.09 8.29 -26.20
C LEU A 382 -10.77 7.55 -25.94
N VAL A 383 -9.69 8.33 -25.88
CA VAL A 383 -8.29 7.95 -26.00
C VAL A 383 -7.86 6.96 -24.90
N LYS A 384 -7.39 5.77 -25.30
CA LYS A 384 -6.64 4.82 -24.45
C LYS A 384 -5.16 5.20 -24.46
N GLY A 385 -4.58 5.41 -23.28
CA GLY A 385 -3.13 5.41 -23.15
C GLY A 385 -2.70 5.88 -21.77
N LEU A 386 -2.46 4.94 -20.86
CA LEU A 386 -1.57 5.05 -19.69
C LEU A 386 -1.44 3.65 -19.09
N GLY A 387 -0.49 2.88 -19.64
CA GLY A 387 -0.16 1.52 -19.19
C GLY A 387 0.89 1.55 -18.09
N ALA A 388 0.66 0.74 -17.06
CA ALA A 388 1.63 0.36 -16.05
C ALA A 388 2.88 -0.25 -16.69
N ALA A 389 4.06 0.09 -16.18
CA ALA A 389 5.31 -0.53 -16.58
C ALA A 389 5.35 -1.99 -16.08
N ALA A 390 4.91 -2.92 -16.93
CA ALA A 390 5.34 -4.31 -16.85
C ALA A 390 6.86 -4.38 -17.05
N ASP A 391 7.52 -5.38 -16.46
CA ASP A 391 8.87 -5.77 -16.88
C ASP A 391 8.91 -5.79 -18.41
N ALA A 392 9.66 -4.86 -19.00
CA ALA A 392 9.66 -4.65 -20.43
C ALA A 392 10.42 -5.83 -21.06
N ALA A 393 9.70 -6.91 -21.36
CA ALA A 393 10.09 -7.81 -22.43
C ALA A 393 10.53 -6.94 -23.60
N ALA A 394 11.72 -7.20 -24.17
CA ALA A 394 12.23 -6.42 -25.28
C ALA A 394 11.10 -6.26 -26.32
N PRO A 395 10.76 -5.02 -26.74
CA PRO A 395 9.60 -4.79 -27.57
C PRO A 395 9.69 -5.67 -28.81
N LEU A 396 8.62 -6.43 -29.07
CA LEU A 396 8.56 -7.36 -30.19
C LEU A 396 8.82 -6.60 -31.50
N ILE A 397 9.57 -7.24 -32.40
CA ILE A 397 9.80 -6.69 -33.73
C ILE A 397 8.45 -6.68 -34.44
N LYS A 398 7.99 -5.50 -34.86
CA LYS A 398 6.71 -5.35 -35.55
C LYS A 398 6.76 -6.09 -36.89
N ALA A 399 5.65 -6.73 -37.28
CA ALA A 399 5.51 -7.32 -38.62
C ALA A 399 5.57 -6.26 -39.73
N GLY A 400 5.21 -5.01 -39.40
CA GLY A 400 5.22 -3.87 -40.31
C GLY A 400 4.05 -3.86 -41.29
N SER A 401 3.99 -2.81 -42.12
CA SER A 401 2.93 -2.62 -43.11
C SER A 401 3.46 -1.94 -44.37
N ALA A 402 2.91 -2.29 -45.53
CA ALA A 402 3.33 -1.79 -46.84
C ALA A 402 2.12 -1.29 -47.65
N GLY A 403 2.38 -0.37 -48.59
CA GLY A 403 1.34 0.20 -49.46
C GLY A 403 0.56 1.36 -48.84
N GLY A 404 -0.41 1.89 -49.58
CA GLY A 404 -1.20 3.06 -49.19
C GLY A 404 -0.51 4.42 -49.43
N ALA A 405 -1.19 5.50 -49.05
CA ALA A 405 -0.80 6.88 -49.39
C ALA A 405 0.56 7.35 -48.81
N THR A 406 1.10 6.59 -47.84
CA THR A 406 2.36 6.88 -47.15
C THR A 406 3.48 5.88 -47.48
N ALA A 407 3.26 4.96 -48.43
CA ALA A 407 4.26 4.00 -48.88
C ALA A 407 5.55 4.68 -49.37
N GLY A 408 6.71 4.18 -48.92
CA GLY A 408 8.03 4.66 -49.33
C GLY A 408 8.40 6.05 -48.79
N LYS A 409 7.53 6.68 -48.00
CA LYS A 409 7.79 8.00 -47.40
C LYS A 409 8.56 7.88 -46.09
N VAL A 410 9.15 8.97 -45.64
CA VAL A 410 9.76 9.07 -44.30
C VAL A 410 8.69 9.21 -43.23
N PHE A 411 8.97 8.75 -42.00
CA PHE A 411 8.03 8.96 -40.89
C PHE A 411 7.85 10.47 -40.60
N PRO A 412 6.59 10.95 -40.53
CA PRO A 412 6.32 12.27 -40.00
C PRO A 412 6.69 12.31 -38.51
N GLN A 413 6.96 13.52 -37.99
CA GLN A 413 7.41 13.67 -36.60
C GLN A 413 6.43 13.06 -35.60
N ALA A 414 5.13 13.23 -35.81
CA ALA A 414 4.09 12.64 -34.96
C ALA A 414 4.18 11.10 -34.85
N VAL A 415 4.57 10.39 -35.92
CA VAL A 415 4.74 8.93 -35.89
C VAL A 415 6.02 8.55 -35.14
N LYS A 416 7.09 9.34 -35.27
CA LYS A 416 8.31 9.15 -34.50
C LYS A 416 8.06 9.38 -33.01
N ASP A 417 7.30 10.41 -32.67
CA ASP A 417 6.94 10.73 -31.29
C ASP A 417 6.06 9.62 -30.70
N ALA A 418 5.07 9.12 -31.45
CA ALA A 418 4.24 7.99 -31.05
C ALA A 418 5.05 6.70 -30.85
N ALA A 419 5.98 6.37 -31.75
CA ALA A 419 6.87 5.22 -31.57
C ALA A 419 7.76 5.37 -30.33
N ASN A 420 8.21 6.59 -30.03
CA ASN A 420 8.97 6.90 -28.82
C ASN A 420 8.14 6.77 -27.54
N VAL A 421 6.82 6.94 -27.60
CA VAL A 421 5.87 6.72 -26.50
C VAL A 421 5.61 5.23 -26.27
N GLU A 422 5.53 4.43 -27.36
CA GLU A 422 5.37 2.97 -27.26
C GLU A 422 6.58 2.25 -26.65
N ASN A 423 7.77 2.89 -26.69
CA ASN A 423 9.01 2.35 -26.14
C ASN A 423 9.73 3.40 -25.29
N PRO A 424 9.24 3.66 -24.07
CA PRO A 424 9.74 4.74 -23.21
C PRO A 424 11.17 4.49 -22.70
N LEU A 425 11.57 3.22 -22.57
CA LEU A 425 12.90 2.81 -22.10
C LEU A 425 13.98 2.86 -23.20
N LYS A 426 13.62 3.25 -24.43
CA LYS A 426 14.53 3.30 -25.59
C LYS A 426 15.26 1.98 -25.82
N VAL A 427 14.54 0.87 -25.66
CA VAL A 427 15.08 -0.47 -25.93
C VAL A 427 15.20 -0.67 -27.43
N CYS A 428 16.35 -1.09 -27.93
CA CYS A 428 16.47 -1.46 -29.34
C CYS A 428 15.71 -2.77 -29.58
N VAL A 429 14.68 -2.76 -30.44
CA VAL A 429 13.89 -3.97 -30.76
C VAL A 429 14.75 -5.12 -31.30
N TYR A 430 15.89 -4.79 -31.91
CA TYR A 430 16.80 -5.78 -32.48
C TYR A 430 17.76 -6.36 -31.45
N CYS A 431 18.58 -5.55 -30.77
CA CYS A 431 19.60 -6.09 -29.86
C CYS A 431 19.15 -6.20 -28.40
N GLY A 432 17.92 -5.77 -28.06
CA GLY A 432 17.36 -5.84 -26.72
C GLY A 432 18.01 -4.89 -25.69
N ARG A 433 18.98 -4.07 -26.11
CA ARG A 433 19.67 -3.13 -25.20
C ARG A 433 18.79 -1.93 -24.90
N GLU A 434 18.63 -1.63 -23.62
CA GLU A 434 17.94 -0.46 -23.09
C GLU A 434 18.75 0.83 -23.28
N GLY A 435 18.09 1.97 -23.42
CA GLY A 435 18.74 3.29 -23.49
C GLY A 435 19.48 3.62 -24.79
N VAL A 436 19.61 2.69 -25.73
CA VAL A 436 20.43 2.88 -26.95
C VAL A 436 19.63 3.16 -28.23
N ALA A 437 18.30 3.02 -28.20
CA ALA A 437 17.47 3.22 -29.39
C ALA A 437 17.16 4.71 -29.62
N THR A 438 17.97 5.34 -30.46
CA THR A 438 17.85 6.77 -30.83
C THR A 438 17.22 6.99 -32.20
N GLN A 439 16.87 5.92 -32.92
CA GLN A 439 16.33 5.99 -34.28
C GLN A 439 15.01 5.23 -34.38
N VAL A 440 14.13 5.70 -35.28
CA VAL A 440 12.89 5.02 -35.64
C VAL A 440 13.07 4.38 -37.00
N ASP A 441 13.14 3.05 -37.01
CA ASP A 441 13.29 2.20 -38.19
C ASP A 441 11.93 1.78 -38.75
N HIS A 442 11.87 1.56 -40.06
CA HIS A 442 10.70 0.99 -40.71
C HIS A 442 10.77 -0.53 -40.63
N ALA A 443 9.82 -1.19 -39.96
CA ALA A 443 9.74 -2.65 -39.87
C ALA A 443 9.82 -3.32 -41.25
N ILE A 444 8.94 -2.94 -42.19
CA ILE A 444 9.11 -3.15 -43.63
C ILE A 444 9.85 -1.94 -44.21
N PRO A 445 11.05 -2.11 -44.78
CA PRO A 445 11.84 -1.00 -45.30
C PRO A 445 11.13 -0.15 -46.35
N LYS A 446 11.39 1.17 -46.37
CA LYS A 446 10.85 2.12 -47.37
C LYS A 446 11.10 1.67 -48.81
N ALA A 447 12.28 1.13 -49.09
CA ALA A 447 12.67 0.62 -50.40
C ALA A 447 11.77 -0.54 -50.88
N ARG A 448 11.07 -1.21 -49.97
CA ARG A 448 10.12 -2.30 -50.22
C ARG A 448 8.65 -1.86 -50.11
N GLY A 449 8.39 -0.55 -50.17
CA GLY A 449 7.03 0.00 -50.10
C GLY A 449 6.45 0.07 -48.69
N GLY A 450 7.28 -0.06 -47.65
CA GLY A 450 6.87 0.14 -46.26
C GLY A 450 6.22 1.51 -46.07
N ASN A 451 5.08 1.54 -45.38
CA ASN A 451 4.32 2.75 -45.16
C ASN A 451 4.81 3.52 -43.93
N ALA A 452 4.41 4.79 -43.82
CA ALA A 452 4.87 5.67 -42.74
C ALA A 452 3.84 5.75 -41.59
N THR A 453 3.31 4.60 -41.15
CA THR A 453 2.36 4.47 -40.03
C THR A 453 3.04 3.95 -38.77
N LEU A 454 2.35 4.04 -37.63
CA LEU A 454 2.87 3.59 -36.34
C LEU A 454 3.14 2.07 -36.32
N ASP A 455 2.31 1.27 -36.98
CA ASP A 455 2.50 -0.20 -37.08
C ASP A 455 3.78 -0.60 -37.81
N ASN A 456 4.35 0.31 -38.60
CA ASN A 456 5.62 0.10 -39.29
C ASN A 456 6.79 0.82 -38.61
N ALA A 457 6.57 1.60 -37.55
CA ALA A 457 7.59 2.39 -36.86
C ALA A 457 8.09 1.68 -35.59
N GLN A 458 9.38 1.38 -35.50
CA GLN A 458 9.97 0.72 -34.33
C GLN A 458 11.34 1.28 -33.95
N LEU A 459 11.67 1.25 -32.66
CA LEU A 459 12.90 1.86 -32.13
C LEU A 459 14.12 0.94 -32.33
N ALA A 460 15.15 1.47 -32.98
CA ALA A 460 16.41 0.78 -33.21
C ALA A 460 17.61 1.64 -32.79
N CYS A 461 18.68 1.00 -32.33
CA CYS A 461 19.96 1.69 -32.14
C CYS A 461 20.61 1.99 -33.51
N PRO A 462 21.50 2.99 -33.60
CA PRO A 462 22.14 3.37 -34.86
C PRO A 462 22.85 2.21 -35.57
N HIS A 463 23.47 1.31 -34.79
CA HIS A 463 24.16 0.15 -35.35
C HIS A 463 23.19 -0.86 -35.95
N CYS A 464 22.14 -1.26 -35.23
CA CYS A 464 21.15 -2.21 -35.74
C CYS A 464 20.38 -1.65 -36.94
N ASN A 465 20.04 -0.36 -36.94
CA ASN A 465 19.36 0.26 -38.07
C ASN A 465 20.24 0.27 -39.34
N ALA A 466 21.50 0.67 -39.20
CA ALA A 466 22.47 0.64 -40.31
C ALA A 466 22.75 -0.80 -40.80
N SER A 467 22.89 -1.74 -39.87
CA SER A 467 23.12 -3.16 -40.14
C SER A 467 21.90 -3.84 -40.78
N LYS A 468 20.67 -3.33 -40.58
CA LYS A 468 19.46 -3.82 -41.25
C LYS A 468 19.42 -3.39 -42.72
N GLY A 469 19.50 -2.10 -42.99
CA GLY A 469 19.31 -1.56 -44.33
C GLY A 469 17.93 -1.92 -44.90
N ALA A 470 17.89 -2.53 -46.08
CA ALA A 470 16.65 -2.93 -46.77
C ALA A 470 16.17 -4.38 -46.45
N ARG A 471 16.81 -5.05 -45.48
CA ARG A 471 16.42 -6.39 -45.00
C ARG A 471 15.33 -6.29 -43.94
N ASP A 472 14.73 -7.42 -43.59
CA ASP A 472 13.77 -7.48 -42.47
C ASP A 472 14.48 -7.43 -41.10
N PHE A 473 15.74 -7.89 -41.05
CA PHE A 473 16.54 -7.94 -39.82
C PHE A 473 18.00 -7.46 -40.04
N PRO A 474 18.68 -6.94 -38.99
CA PRO A 474 20.10 -6.61 -39.05
C PRO A 474 20.99 -7.84 -39.26
N ALA A 475 22.02 -7.71 -40.09
CA ALA A 475 22.93 -8.82 -40.36
C ALA A 475 23.93 -9.07 -39.23
N ASN A 476 24.49 -8.00 -38.67
CA ASN A 476 25.51 -8.06 -37.63
C ASN A 476 25.03 -7.37 -36.34
N PRO A 477 25.38 -7.91 -35.17
CA PRO A 477 25.15 -7.25 -33.88
C PRO A 477 26.08 -6.05 -33.67
N PRO A 478 25.75 -5.14 -32.73
CA PRO A 478 26.69 -4.13 -32.23
C PRO A 478 28.03 -4.75 -31.78
N PRO A 479 29.18 -4.06 -31.93
CA PRO A 479 30.51 -4.61 -31.58
C PRO A 479 30.68 -5.03 -30.12
N ASP A 480 29.88 -4.43 -29.22
CA ASP A 480 29.84 -4.66 -27.77
C ASP A 480 28.65 -5.52 -27.33
N TYR A 481 27.98 -6.21 -28.26
CA TYR A 481 26.89 -7.13 -27.96
C TYR A 481 27.42 -8.45 -27.39
N PHE A 482 26.91 -8.84 -26.23
CA PHE A 482 27.22 -10.11 -25.57
C PHE A 482 25.99 -11.02 -25.63
N GLY A 483 26.11 -12.18 -26.29
CA GLY A 483 25.05 -13.17 -26.38
C GLY A 483 24.95 -13.84 -27.76
N LYS A 484 23.96 -14.72 -27.91
CA LYS A 484 23.66 -15.36 -29.20
C LYS A 484 23.06 -14.32 -30.17
N TRP A 485 23.47 -14.39 -31.44
CA TRP A 485 22.90 -13.61 -32.53
C TRP A 485 22.32 -14.56 -33.60
N PRO A 486 21.04 -14.43 -33.99
CA PRO A 486 20.06 -13.49 -33.46
C PRO A 486 19.67 -13.78 -31.99
N PRO A 487 19.21 -12.77 -31.23
CA PRO A 487 18.67 -12.95 -29.88
C PRO A 487 17.42 -13.84 -29.88
N SER A 488 17.10 -14.44 -28.73
CA SER A 488 15.96 -15.36 -28.58
C SER A 488 14.59 -14.69 -28.79
N HIS A 489 14.48 -13.37 -28.62
CA HIS A 489 13.22 -12.63 -28.79
C HIS A 489 12.87 -12.31 -30.25
N TRP A 490 13.72 -12.66 -31.23
CA TRP A 490 13.41 -12.43 -32.64
C TRP A 490 12.28 -13.32 -33.18
N GLY A 491 11.84 -14.33 -32.41
CA GLY A 491 10.83 -15.28 -32.84
C GLY A 491 11.36 -16.20 -33.94
N ASN A 492 11.54 -17.48 -33.60
CA ASN A 492 11.45 -18.54 -34.62
C ASN A 492 9.99 -18.99 -34.68
#